data_AF-A0AAX3LFF7-F1
#
_entry.id   AF-A0AAX3LFF7-F1
#
_cell.length_a   1.000
_cell.length_b   1.000
_cell.length_c   1.000
_cell.angle_alpha   90.00
_cell.angle_beta   90.00
_cell.angle_gamma   90.00
#
_symmetry.space_group_name_H-M   'P 1'
#
loop_
_entity.id
_entity.type
_entity.pdbx_description
1 polymer ?
#
loop_
_entity_poly.entity_id
_entity_poly.type
_entity_poly.pdbx_seq_one_letter_code
_entity_poly.pdbx_strand_id
1 'polypeptide(L)' 'MTEEQFERDYPRDKYNYVHKSSRTKGPMGETEIDVYEIVSKETGKVVLTATRTEHTQIRGLKTTTNWDW' A
#
# COMPACT_ATOMS: atom_id res chain seq x y z
N MET A 1 -4.92 8.22 2.44
CA MET A 1 -5.40 7.63 3.70
C MET A 1 -4.23 7.00 4.46
N THR A 2 -4.21 7.00 5.80
CA THR A 2 -3.10 6.38 6.56
C THR A 2 -3.18 4.84 6.50
N GLU A 3 -2.06 4.17 6.76
CA GLU A 3 -2.00 2.70 6.81
C GLU A 3 -2.98 2.12 7.85
N GLU A 4 -3.04 2.70 9.04
CA GLU A 4 -3.96 2.26 10.10
C GLU A 4 -5.43 2.36 9.70
N GLN A 5 -5.80 3.41 8.97
CA GLN A 5 -7.17 3.58 8.50
C GLN A 5 -7.48 2.58 7.38
N PHE A 6 -6.56 2.38 6.44
CA PHE A 6 -6.71 1.39 5.39
C PHE A 6 -6.84 -0.04 5.97
N GLU A 7 -6.06 -0.39 6.99
CA GLU A 7 -6.15 -1.70 7.65
C GLU A 7 -7.43 -1.87 8.49
N ARG A 8 -8.07 -0.78 8.91
CA ARG A 8 -9.41 -0.83 9.53
C ARG A 8 -10.51 -1.10 8.51
N ASP A 9 -10.46 -0.44 7.37
CA ASP A 9 -11.44 -0.62 6.29
C ASP A 9 -11.26 -1.98 5.58
N TYR A 10 -10.00 -2.40 5.37
CA TYR A 10 -9.64 -3.64 4.67
C TYR A 10 -8.74 -4.54 5.52
N PRO A 11 -9.23 -5.11 6.64
CA PRO A 11 -8.39 -5.91 7.52
C PRO A 11 -7.85 -7.16 6.83
N ARG A 12 -6.56 -7.45 7.05
CA ARG A 12 -5.85 -8.63 6.49
C ARG A 12 -6.45 -9.97 6.91
N ASP A 13 -7.29 -9.98 7.94
CA ASP A 13 -8.08 -11.15 8.32
C ASP A 13 -9.09 -11.53 7.21
N LYS A 14 -9.79 -10.53 6.67
CA LYS A 14 -10.86 -10.69 5.66
C LYS A 14 -10.38 -10.55 4.22
N TYR A 15 -9.29 -9.83 4.00
CA TYR A 15 -8.77 -9.52 2.67
C TYR A 15 -7.33 -10.00 2.50
N ASN A 16 -6.98 -10.39 1.28
CA ASN A 16 -5.61 -10.69 0.87
C ASN A 16 -5.06 -9.55 0.02
N TYR A 17 -3.82 -9.14 0.28
CA TYR A 17 -3.19 -8.02 -0.42
C TYR A 17 -2.22 -8.61 -1.44
N VAL A 18 -2.61 -8.61 -2.71
CA VAL A 18 -1.84 -9.20 -3.81
C VAL A 18 -1.01 -8.11 -4.46
N HIS A 19 0.31 -8.18 -4.32
CA HIS A 19 1.22 -7.23 -4.98
C HIS A 19 1.15 -7.39 -6.50
N LYS A 20 0.98 -6.27 -7.21
CA LYS A 20 0.90 -6.26 -8.69
C LYS A 20 2.11 -5.62 -9.33
N SER A 21 2.56 -4.50 -8.79
CA SER A 21 3.70 -3.77 -9.34
C SER A 21 4.26 -2.82 -8.30
N SER A 22 5.56 -2.57 -8.37
CA SER A 22 6.23 -1.53 -7.60
C SER A 22 6.99 -0.60 -8.53
N ARG A 23 7.14 0.65 -8.10
CA ARG A 23 8.07 1.61 -8.69
C ARG A 23 8.70 2.44 -7.59
N THR A 24 9.97 2.77 -7.77
CA THR A 24 10.69 3.68 -6.87
C THR A 24 10.99 4.99 -7.59
N LYS A 25 11.00 6.09 -6.83
CA LYS A 25 11.28 7.44 -7.32
C LYS A 25 12.22 8.17 -6.37
N GLY A 26 12.96 9.14 -6.93
CA GLY A 26 13.88 10.00 -6.20
C GLY A 26 15.35 9.64 -6.47
N PRO A 27 16.27 10.59 -6.31
CA PRO A 27 17.70 10.39 -6.53
C PRO A 27 18.31 9.23 -5.72
N MET A 28 17.70 8.86 -4.59
CA MET A 28 18.10 7.71 -3.78
C MET A 28 16.99 6.68 -3.53
N GLY A 29 15.89 6.72 -4.30
CA GLY A 29 14.75 5.82 -4.07
C GLY A 29 13.92 6.18 -2.84
N GLU A 30 13.83 7.47 -2.52
CA GLU A 30 13.11 7.99 -1.35
C GLU A 30 11.60 7.72 -1.36
N THR A 31 11.01 7.43 -2.51
CA THR A 31 9.58 7.16 -2.61
C THR A 31 9.34 5.82 -3.26
N GLU A 32 8.73 4.90 -2.53
CA GLU A 32 8.30 3.60 -2.99
C GLU A 32 6.80 3.66 -3.24
N ILE A 33 6.37 3.17 -4.40
CA ILE A 33 4.98 3.19 -4.82
C ILE A 33 4.63 1.76 -5.24
N ASP A 34 3.84 1.10 -4.41
CA ASP A 34 3.39 -0.27 -4.59
C ASP A 34 1.90 -0.31 -4.91
N VAL A 35 1.52 -1.14 -5.85
CA VAL A 35 0.12 -1.37 -6.23
C VAL A 35 -0.28 -2.76 -5.75
N TYR A 36 -1.37 -2.81 -4.99
CA TYR A 36 -1.95 -4.03 -4.44
C TYR A 36 -3.38 -4.21 -4.94
N GLU A 37 -3.71 -5.42 -5.36
CA GLU A 37 -5.10 -5.85 -5.46
C GLU A 37 -5.57 -6.39 -4.11
N ILE A 38 -6.64 -5.81 -3.59
CA ILE A 38 -7.28 -6.27 -2.36
C ILE A 38 -8.32 -7.30 -2.76
N VAL A 39 -8.10 -8.54 -2.36
CA VAL A 39 -8.94 -9.69 -2.73
C VAL A 39 -9.71 -10.15 -1.50
N SER A 40 -11.05 -10.21 -1.58
CA SER A 40 -11.88 -10.78 -0.52
C SER A 40 -11.56 -12.26 -0.36
N LYS A 41 -11.22 -12.71 0.85
CA LYS A 41 -10.98 -14.14 1.11
C LYS A 41 -12.27 -14.96 1.08
N GLU A 42 -13.41 -14.33 1.37
CA GLU A 42 -14.71 -14.99 1.34
C GLU A 42 -15.12 -15.36 -0.10
N THR A 43 -14.88 -14.46 -1.05
CA THR A 43 -15.36 -14.62 -2.43
C THR A 43 -14.26 -14.91 -3.44
N GLY A 44 -12.99 -14.70 -3.08
CA GLY A 44 -11.84 -14.79 -3.99
C GLY A 44 -11.78 -13.68 -5.05
N LYS A 45 -12.63 -12.65 -4.95
CA LYS A 45 -12.70 -11.57 -5.94
C LYS A 45 -11.91 -10.35 -5.51
N VAL A 46 -11.31 -9.67 -6.49
CA VAL A 46 -10.70 -8.34 -6.29
C VAL A 46 -11.82 -7.36 -5.93
N VAL A 47 -11.74 -6.76 -4.75
CA VAL A 47 -12.68 -5.73 -4.30
C VAL A 47 -12.23 -4.34 -4.72
N LEU A 48 -10.92 -4.09 -4.75
CA LEU A 48 -10.33 -2.85 -5.27
C LEU A 48 -8.84 -3.03 -5.54
N THR A 49 -8.26 -2.06 -6.24
CA THR A 49 -6.81 -1.92 -6.44
C THR A 49 -6.35 -0.68 -5.70
N ALA A 50 -5.48 -0.84 -4.70
CA ALA A 50 -4.96 0.25 -3.88
C ALA A 50 -3.48 0.48 -4.14
N THR A 51 -3.06 1.74 -4.11
CA THR A 51 -1.68 2.17 -4.24
C THR A 51 -1.15 2.60 -2.87
N ARG A 52 -0.16 1.88 -2.36
CA ARG A 52 0.63 2.23 -1.17
C ARG A 52 1.81 3.07 -1.62
N THR A 53 1.87 4.32 -1.18
CA THR A 53 3.02 5.20 -1.36
C THR A 53 3.73 5.33 -0.01
N GLU A 54 4.96 4.85 0.05
CA GLU A 54 5.85 5.03 1.17
C GLU A 54 6.89 6.10 0.80
N HIS A 55 6.99 7.14 1.62
CA HIS A 55 7.98 8.20 1.44
C HIS A 55 8.94 8.23 2.63
N THR A 56 10.22 8.03 2.33
CA THR A 56 11.34 8.02 3.26
C THR A 56 12.18 9.27 3.06
N GLN A 57 12.29 10.13 4.08
CA GLN A 57 13.15 11.31 4.00
C GLN A 57 14.63 10.91 3.84
N ILE A 58 15.41 11.69 3.07
CA ILE A 58 16.82 11.46 2.65
C ILE A 58 17.81 11.20 3.82
N ARG A 59 17.38 11.35 5.08
CA ARG A 59 18.18 11.04 6.27
C ARG A 59 17.62 9.88 7.11
N GLY A 60 16.66 9.11 6.59
CA GLY A 60 16.06 7.94 7.26
C GLY A 60 15.27 8.27 8.53
N LEU A 61 15.01 9.54 8.81
CA LEU A 61 14.44 10.01 10.09
C LEU A 61 12.93 9.82 10.20
N LYS A 62 12.24 9.72 9.05
CA LYS A 62 10.79 9.59 9.01
C LYS A 62 10.35 8.88 7.74
N THR A 63 9.56 7.83 7.93
CA THR A 63 8.84 7.14 6.86
C THR A 63 7.36 7.44 7.03
N THR A 64 6.71 7.82 5.94
CA THR A 64 5.26 8.08 5.93
C THR A 64 4.61 7.20 4.87
N THR A 65 3.60 6.44 5.28
CA THR A 65 2.86 5.55 4.40
C THR A 65 1.47 6.13 4.14
N ASN A 66 1.10 6.24 2.86
CA ASN A 66 -0.22 6.70 2.45
C ASN A 66 -0.81 5.76 1.39
N TRP A 67 -2.10 5.50 1.53
CA TRP A 67 -2.89 4.67 0.64
C TRP A 67 -3.87 5.51 -0.19
N ASP A 68 -4.06 5.12 -1.45
CA ASP A 68 -4.94 5.73 -2.46
C ASP A 68 -5.62 4.63 -3.29
N TRP A 69 -6.90 4.78 -3.66
CA TRP A 69 -7.66 3.79 -4.45
C TRP A 69 -8.77 4.43 -5.27
#